data_AF-A0A7S3B5F1-F1
#
_entry.id   AF-A0A7S3B5F1-F1
#
_cell.length_a   1.000
_cell.length_b   1.000
_cell.length_c   1.000
_cell.angle_alpha   90.00
_cell.angle_beta   90.00
_cell.angle_gamma   90.00
#
_symmetry.space_group_name_H-M   'P 1'
#
loop_
_entity.id
_entity.type
_entity.pdbx_description
1 polymer ?
#
loop_
_entity_poly.entity_id
_entity_poly.type
_entity_poly.pdbx_seq_one_letter_code
_entity_poly.pdbx_strand_id
1 'polypeptide(L)'
;GQWYDRTGADTMRDKKPFERHIDPLGRKLFQSGPWVFKDGTRLYFYRRGIAYSGWGGGTWEANGGGTVRLTLCKEMVLTFDSVAAPTSFSYTVSGGSPGSAALMAGEHRSLLASSWSQGESGSVLRVLGEGPWHIDWPHLSKQPWAFLWGGVLAGPKELASYEVVEGSDQLRIRIPPGVVTKGTVYSVTMTGCYSFELVEEGGSAKIKGWIPMKHVSMEYTHYRDSWGCKV
;
A
#
# COMPACT_ATOMS: atom_id res chain seq x y z
N GLY A 1 -20.61 15.56 -14.50
CA GLY A 1 -19.37 14.99 -15.07
C GLY A 1 -18.79 15.99 -16.03
N GLN A 2 -17.48 16.28 -15.95
CA GLN A 2 -16.64 16.92 -16.99
C GLN A 2 -15.25 17.37 -16.50
N TRP A 3 -14.88 17.12 -15.23
CA TRP A 3 -13.50 17.32 -14.77
C TRP A 3 -12.56 16.13 -15.07
N TYR A 4 -13.12 14.93 -15.26
CA TYR A 4 -12.35 13.70 -15.53
C TYR A 4 -11.77 13.64 -16.95
N ASP A 5 -12.39 14.30 -17.94
CA ASP A 5 -11.96 14.18 -19.35
C ASP A 5 -10.83 15.15 -19.74
N ARG A 6 -10.60 16.24 -18.99
CA ARG A 6 -9.62 17.28 -19.38
C ARG A 6 -8.20 17.05 -18.88
N THR A 7 -7.99 16.35 -17.76
CA THR A 7 -6.64 16.10 -17.22
C THR A 7 -5.99 14.81 -17.71
N GLY A 8 -6.77 13.91 -18.32
CA GLY A 8 -6.27 12.68 -18.91
C GLY A 8 -5.39 12.89 -20.15
N ALA A 9 -5.66 13.92 -20.96
CA ALA A 9 -4.97 14.16 -22.23
C ALA A 9 -3.65 14.93 -22.07
N ASP A 10 -3.63 15.99 -21.25
CA ASP A 10 -2.45 16.87 -21.14
C ASP A 10 -1.30 16.26 -20.33
N THR A 11 -1.60 15.30 -19.46
CA THR A 11 -0.53 14.63 -18.73
C THR A 11 0.17 13.57 -19.59
N MET A 12 -0.32 13.17 -20.76
CA MET A 12 0.31 12.09 -21.54
C MET A 12 1.47 12.51 -22.46
N ARG A 13 1.77 13.82 -22.61
CA ARG A 13 2.63 14.28 -23.71
C ARG A 13 4.14 14.03 -23.58
N ASP A 14 4.68 13.72 -22.40
CA ASP A 14 6.13 13.43 -22.24
C ASP A 14 6.43 12.39 -21.13
N LYS A 15 5.48 11.51 -20.85
CA LYS A 15 5.63 10.55 -19.74
C LYS A 15 6.42 9.33 -20.18
N LYS A 16 7.71 9.28 -19.85
CA LYS A 16 8.38 7.98 -19.68
C LYS A 16 7.55 7.18 -18.67
N PRO A 17 7.02 6.00 -19.02
CA PRO A 17 6.26 5.20 -18.07
C PRO A 17 7.15 4.96 -16.83
N PHE A 18 6.57 5.06 -15.64
CA PHE A 18 7.21 4.67 -14.38
C PHE A 18 7.45 3.14 -14.32
N GLU A 19 7.38 2.43 -15.46
CA GLU A 19 7.99 1.13 -15.70
C GLU A 19 9.52 1.23 -15.87
N ARG A 20 10.19 2.23 -15.26
CA ARG A 20 11.62 2.09 -14.97
C ARG A 20 11.74 0.89 -14.06
N HIS A 21 12.18 -0.23 -14.64
CA HIS A 21 12.70 -1.44 -14.01
C HIS A 21 12.42 -1.47 -12.51
N ILE A 22 11.23 -1.94 -12.12
CA ILE A 22 11.03 -2.32 -10.73
C ILE A 22 11.98 -3.50 -10.50
N ASP A 23 13.14 -3.17 -9.96
CA ASP A 23 14.17 -4.10 -9.50
C ASP A 23 13.50 -5.22 -8.68
N PRO A 24 13.99 -6.47 -8.69
CA PRO A 24 13.34 -7.58 -7.99
C PRO A 24 13.00 -7.26 -6.53
N LEU A 25 13.86 -6.48 -5.85
CA LEU A 25 13.59 -5.95 -4.52
C LEU A 25 12.33 -5.07 -4.51
N GLY A 26 12.24 -4.07 -5.39
CA GLY A 26 11.09 -3.18 -5.48
C GLY A 26 9.77 -3.92 -5.67
N ARG A 27 9.77 -5.02 -6.43
CA ARG A 27 8.58 -5.86 -6.59
C ARG A 27 8.18 -6.51 -5.27
N LYS A 28 9.14 -7.03 -4.50
CA LYS A 28 8.88 -7.61 -3.19
C LYS A 28 8.37 -6.57 -2.19
N LEU A 29 8.88 -5.35 -2.24
CA LEU A 29 8.52 -4.32 -1.25
C LEU A 29 7.05 -3.93 -1.29
N PHE A 30 6.45 -3.65 -2.45
CA PHE A 30 5.02 -3.30 -2.49
C PHE A 30 4.09 -4.50 -2.36
N GLN A 31 4.63 -5.71 -2.45
CA GLN A 31 3.90 -6.95 -2.18
C GLN A 31 3.95 -7.32 -0.69
N SER A 32 4.86 -6.74 0.08
CA SER A 32 5.14 -7.11 1.47
C SER A 32 4.97 -5.93 2.42
N GLY A 33 5.13 -6.20 3.71
CA GLY A 33 4.90 -5.24 4.80
C GLY A 33 3.52 -5.40 5.43
N PRO A 34 3.22 -4.66 6.52
CA PRO A 34 3.99 -3.52 6.98
C PRO A 34 5.37 -3.85 7.53
N TRP A 35 6.30 -2.93 7.28
CA TRP A 35 7.60 -2.90 7.93
C TRP A 35 7.47 -2.14 9.26
N VAL A 36 7.86 -2.77 10.36
CA VAL A 36 7.63 -2.27 11.72
C VAL A 36 8.94 -1.79 12.32
N PHE A 37 8.99 -0.50 12.68
CA PHE A 37 10.07 0.10 13.44
C PHE A 37 9.98 -0.26 14.93
N LYS A 38 11.07 -0.04 15.67
CA LYS A 38 11.13 -0.35 17.12
C LYS A 38 10.08 0.39 17.96
N ASP A 39 9.64 1.57 17.53
CA ASP A 39 8.60 2.36 18.18
C ASP A 39 7.17 1.89 17.83
N GLY A 40 7.03 0.84 17.02
CA GLY A 40 5.77 0.31 16.53
C GLY A 40 5.23 1.03 15.29
N THR A 41 5.92 2.06 14.79
CA THR A 41 5.53 2.74 13.55
C THR A 41 5.61 1.77 12.38
N ARG A 42 4.60 1.82 11.50
CA ARG A 42 4.52 0.99 10.29
C ARG A 42 4.93 1.79 9.06
N LEU A 43 5.70 1.18 8.17
CA LEU A 43 6.05 1.68 6.84
C LEU A 43 5.47 0.76 5.77
N TYR A 44 4.88 1.38 4.77
CA TYR A 44 4.25 0.74 3.62
C TYR A 44 4.92 1.24 2.35
N PHE A 45 5.22 0.31 1.45
CA PHE A 45 5.64 0.62 0.09
C PHE A 45 4.48 0.29 -0.85
N TYR A 46 4.24 1.19 -1.80
CA TYR A 46 3.27 1.03 -2.85
C TYR A 46 3.96 1.11 -4.19
N ARG A 47 3.30 0.60 -5.22
CA ARG A 47 3.64 0.79 -6.63
C ARG A 47 3.82 2.27 -6.92
N ARG A 48 4.53 2.55 -8.02
CA ARG A 48 4.83 3.92 -8.49
C ARG A 48 5.74 4.71 -7.55
N GLY A 49 6.50 4.01 -6.70
CA GLY A 49 7.46 4.64 -5.81
C GLY A 49 6.84 5.45 -4.68
N ILE A 50 5.62 5.12 -4.24
CA ILE A 50 4.95 5.82 -3.12
C ILE A 50 5.21 5.07 -1.82
N ALA A 51 5.52 5.79 -0.74
CA ALA A 51 5.66 5.24 0.60
C ALA A 51 4.75 5.97 1.60
N TYR A 52 4.29 5.27 2.63
CA TYR A 52 3.52 5.86 3.72
C TYR A 52 3.93 5.30 5.08
N SER A 53 3.99 6.16 6.08
CA SER A 53 4.20 5.78 7.47
C SER A 53 3.38 6.67 8.42
N GLY A 54 3.42 6.35 9.72
CA GLY A 54 2.86 7.24 10.75
C GLY A 54 3.46 8.65 10.77
N TRP A 55 4.64 8.85 10.17
CA TRP A 55 5.30 10.14 10.04
C TRP A 55 4.85 10.96 8.81
N GLY A 56 4.06 10.35 7.92
CA GLY A 56 3.60 10.95 6.68
C GLY A 56 3.90 10.08 5.46
N GLY A 57 3.46 10.56 4.29
CA GLY A 57 3.73 9.95 3.00
C GLY A 57 4.89 10.60 2.24
N GLY A 58 5.47 9.85 1.31
CA GLY A 58 6.59 10.29 0.49
C GLY A 58 6.91 9.31 -0.64
N THR A 59 8.15 9.29 -1.11
CA THR A 59 8.58 8.48 -2.25
C THR A 59 9.68 7.49 -1.91
N TRP A 60 9.82 6.43 -2.70
CA TRP A 60 10.93 5.48 -2.59
C TRP A 60 11.43 5.03 -3.96
N GLU A 61 12.70 4.66 -4.02
CA GLU A 61 13.38 4.15 -5.21
C GLU A 61 14.35 3.03 -4.81
N ALA A 62 14.26 1.87 -5.46
CA ALA A 62 15.23 0.79 -5.28
C ALA A 62 16.42 1.03 -6.21
N ASN A 63 17.63 1.14 -5.65
CA ASN A 63 18.85 1.50 -6.38
C ASN A 63 19.64 0.28 -6.88
N GLY A 64 19.07 -0.92 -6.81
CA GLY A 64 19.78 -2.18 -6.97
C GLY A 64 20.63 -2.54 -5.75
N GLY A 65 21.04 -3.81 -5.67
CA GLY A 65 21.99 -4.27 -4.63
C GLY A 65 21.46 -4.25 -3.19
N GLY A 66 20.14 -4.39 -2.99
CA GLY A 66 19.56 -4.49 -1.65
C GLY A 66 19.26 -3.15 -0.97
N THR A 67 19.47 -2.03 -1.67
CA THR A 67 19.27 -0.69 -1.09
C THR A 67 18.07 0.04 -1.67
N VAL A 68 17.41 0.82 -0.81
CA VAL A 68 16.29 1.68 -1.18
C VAL A 68 16.53 3.07 -0.65
N ARG A 69 16.39 4.06 -1.51
CA ARG A 69 16.29 5.46 -1.11
C ARG A 69 14.83 5.76 -0.76
N LEU A 70 14.57 6.13 0.47
CA LEU A 70 13.26 6.52 0.97
C LEU A 70 13.27 8.01 1.29
N THR A 71 12.34 8.76 0.72
CA THR A 71 12.13 10.18 1.02
C THR A 71 10.76 10.36 1.63
N LEU A 72 10.70 10.48 2.96
CA LEU A 72 9.51 10.95 3.67
C LEU A 72 9.71 12.44 3.99
N CYS A 73 9.71 12.79 5.28
CA CYS A 73 10.12 14.12 5.77
C CYS A 73 11.64 14.33 5.69
N LYS A 74 12.40 13.24 5.80
CA LYS A 74 13.84 13.19 5.63
C LYS A 74 14.18 12.11 4.61
N GLU A 75 15.33 12.27 3.99
CA GLU A 75 15.91 11.23 3.17
C GLU A 75 16.54 10.16 4.07
N MET A 76 16.25 8.91 3.73
CA MET A 76 16.77 7.71 4.37
C MET A 76 17.31 6.75 3.32
N VAL A 77 18.38 6.06 3.65
CA VAL A 77 18.85 4.91 2.88
C VAL A 77 18.56 3.67 3.69
N LEU A 78 17.74 2.78 3.13
CA LEU A 78 17.38 1.49 3.71
C LEU A 78 18.26 0.43 3.06
N THR A 79 18.85 -0.44 3.88
CA THR A 79 19.64 -1.59 3.44
C THR A 79 18.96 -2.85 3.93
N PHE A 80 18.40 -3.62 2.99
CA PHE A 80 17.69 -4.86 3.26
C PHE A 80 18.64 -6.02 3.43
N ASP A 81 18.24 -6.98 4.26
CA ASP A 81 18.95 -8.24 4.50
C ASP A 81 19.00 -9.16 3.26
N SER A 82 18.02 -9.06 2.36
CA SER A 82 17.93 -9.86 1.15
C SER A 82 17.21 -9.13 0.02
N VAL A 83 17.68 -9.29 -1.22
CA VAL A 83 16.98 -8.80 -2.43
C VAL A 83 15.80 -9.72 -2.79
N ALA A 84 15.96 -11.03 -2.61
CA ALA A 84 15.00 -12.02 -3.08
C ALA A 84 13.84 -12.24 -2.08
N ALA A 85 14.14 -12.16 -0.80
CA ALA A 85 13.21 -12.40 0.30
C ALA A 85 13.54 -11.47 1.48
N PRO A 86 13.35 -10.15 1.33
CA PRO A 86 13.67 -9.19 2.38
C PRO A 86 12.80 -9.47 3.61
N THR A 87 13.40 -9.56 4.79
CA THR A 87 12.66 -9.74 6.06
C THR A 87 12.92 -8.62 7.06
N SER A 88 14.02 -7.90 6.87
CA SER A 88 14.41 -6.78 7.71
C SER A 88 15.27 -5.78 6.93
N PHE A 89 15.39 -4.57 7.46
CA PHE A 89 16.36 -3.60 6.97
C PHE A 89 16.95 -2.76 8.11
N SER A 90 18.18 -2.32 7.91
CA SER A 90 18.76 -1.19 8.63
C SER A 90 18.55 0.09 7.84
N TYR A 91 18.44 1.23 8.50
CA TYR A 91 18.35 2.51 7.82
C TYR A 91 19.27 3.55 8.43
N THR A 92 19.71 4.48 7.58
CA THR A 92 20.42 5.70 7.96
C THR A 92 19.56 6.90 7.58
N VAL A 93 19.49 7.89 8.47
CA VAL A 93 18.76 9.14 8.23
C VAL A 93 19.79 10.26 8.12
N SER A 94 19.64 11.14 7.13
CA SER A 94 20.52 12.32 7.03
C SER A 94 20.49 13.14 8.34
N GLY A 95 21.63 13.22 9.03
CA GLY A 95 21.77 13.92 10.31
C GLY A 95 21.06 13.27 11.51
N GLY A 96 20.76 11.97 11.44
CA GLY A 96 20.12 11.22 12.52
C GLY A 96 20.84 9.92 12.86
N SER A 97 20.40 9.28 13.94
CA SER A 97 20.93 7.98 14.36
C SER A 97 20.44 6.86 13.43
N PRO A 98 21.28 5.85 13.16
CA PRO A 98 20.85 4.66 12.43
C PRO A 98 19.79 3.89 13.22
N GLY A 99 18.95 3.14 12.50
CA GLY A 99 17.93 2.30 13.10
C GLY A 99 17.66 1.05 12.27
N SER A 100 16.63 0.31 12.66
CA SER A 100 16.19 -0.89 11.95
C SER A 100 14.67 -1.05 11.97
N ALA A 101 14.15 -1.80 11.01
CA ALA A 101 12.78 -2.28 10.97
C ALA A 101 12.75 -3.73 10.47
N ALA A 102 11.69 -4.44 10.81
CA ALA A 102 11.47 -5.82 10.37
C ALA A 102 10.04 -5.97 9.85
N LEU A 103 9.80 -6.97 9.00
CA LEU A 103 8.44 -7.38 8.68
C LEU A 103 7.72 -7.79 9.96
N MET A 104 6.43 -7.46 10.06
CA MET A 104 5.64 -7.83 11.24
C MET A 104 5.58 -9.36 11.38
N ALA A 105 5.98 -9.87 12.55
CA ALA A 105 5.93 -11.32 12.84
C ALA A 105 4.48 -11.82 12.84
N GLY A 106 4.17 -12.61 11.80
CA GLY A 106 2.81 -12.99 11.38
C GLY A 106 2.72 -13.05 9.83
N GLU A 107 3.54 -12.24 9.17
CA GLU A 107 3.72 -12.12 7.72
C GLU A 107 4.75 -13.08 7.13
N HIS A 108 5.33 -13.98 7.94
CA HIS A 108 5.97 -15.19 7.41
C HIS A 108 4.97 -16.04 6.58
N ARG A 109 3.65 -15.82 6.73
CA ARG A 109 2.62 -16.39 5.84
C ARG A 109 2.60 -15.77 4.44
N SER A 110 3.15 -14.57 4.24
CA SER A 110 3.27 -13.91 2.93
C SER A 110 4.30 -14.59 2.02
N LEU A 111 5.28 -15.30 2.60
CA LEU A 111 6.20 -16.17 1.85
C LEU A 111 5.53 -17.50 1.42
N LEU A 112 4.43 -17.90 2.08
CA LEU A 112 3.60 -19.05 1.69
C LEU A 112 2.52 -18.70 0.66
N ALA A 113 2.29 -17.41 0.36
CA ALA A 113 1.49 -16.97 -0.79
C ALA A 113 2.18 -17.24 -2.15
N SER A 114 3.33 -17.92 -2.15
CA SER A 114 3.93 -18.55 -3.33
C SER A 114 3.03 -19.62 -3.98
N SER A 115 1.91 -19.97 -3.32
CA SER A 115 0.82 -20.77 -3.89
C SER A 115 -0.33 -19.98 -4.53
N TRP A 116 -0.31 -18.63 -4.51
CA TRP A 116 -1.26 -17.82 -5.28
C TRP A 116 -0.95 -18.00 -6.77
N SER A 117 -1.61 -18.99 -7.35
CA SER A 117 -1.46 -19.43 -8.72
C SER A 117 -1.79 -18.30 -9.70
N GLN A 118 -1.13 -18.35 -10.86
CA GLN A 118 -1.23 -17.42 -12.00
C GLN A 118 -2.62 -17.30 -12.66
N GLY A 119 -3.72 -17.53 -11.93
CA GLY A 119 -5.10 -17.54 -12.44
C GLY A 119 -6.03 -16.47 -11.86
N GLU A 120 -5.57 -15.64 -10.92
CA GLU A 120 -6.45 -14.64 -10.30
C GLU A 120 -6.60 -13.37 -11.15
N SER A 121 -7.82 -12.83 -11.15
CA SER A 121 -8.29 -11.82 -12.08
C SER A 121 -7.66 -10.44 -11.88
N GLY A 122 -7.67 -9.63 -12.95
CA GLY A 122 -7.00 -8.33 -12.97
C GLY A 122 -7.48 -7.34 -11.91
N SER A 123 -8.65 -7.54 -11.31
CA SER A 123 -9.24 -6.66 -10.30
C SER A 123 -8.53 -6.76 -8.94
N VAL A 124 -8.08 -7.95 -8.53
CA VAL A 124 -7.30 -8.15 -7.30
C VAL A 124 -5.96 -7.41 -7.39
N LEU A 125 -5.29 -7.53 -8.54
CA LEU A 125 -4.03 -6.84 -8.81
C LEU A 125 -4.16 -5.31 -8.82
N ARG A 126 -5.37 -4.75 -9.03
CA ARG A 126 -5.63 -3.30 -9.03
C ARG A 126 -5.72 -2.70 -7.63
N VAL A 127 -5.97 -3.49 -6.59
CA VAL A 127 -5.94 -2.98 -5.21
C VAL A 127 -4.61 -3.28 -4.53
N LEU A 128 -3.95 -4.39 -4.91
CA LEU A 128 -2.69 -4.82 -4.32
C LEU A 128 -1.52 -3.93 -4.73
N GLY A 129 -0.95 -3.24 -3.73
CA GLY A 129 0.18 -2.35 -3.90
C GLY A 129 -0.14 -1.05 -4.65
N GLU A 130 -1.36 -0.78 -5.13
CA GLU A 130 -1.65 0.44 -5.91
C GLU A 130 -1.78 1.71 -5.06
N GLY A 131 -1.99 1.63 -3.75
CA GLY A 131 -1.81 2.84 -2.96
C GLY A 131 -2.18 2.78 -1.49
N PRO A 132 -1.92 3.91 -0.80
CA PRO A 132 -2.51 4.21 0.48
C PRO A 132 -4.01 4.49 0.29
N TRP A 133 -4.82 3.45 0.39
CA TRP A 133 -6.27 3.50 0.20
C TRP A 133 -6.95 4.23 1.35
N HIS A 134 -7.70 5.27 1.06
CA HIS A 134 -8.65 5.84 2.02
C HIS A 134 -9.93 5.03 1.93
N ILE A 135 -10.40 4.54 3.06
CA ILE A 135 -11.65 3.79 3.15
C ILE A 135 -12.53 4.49 4.19
N ASP A 136 -13.75 4.84 3.80
CA ASP A 136 -14.68 5.62 4.62
C ASP A 136 -15.39 4.76 5.67
N TRP A 137 -14.60 4.12 6.52
CA TRP A 137 -15.09 3.34 7.64
C TRP A 137 -15.65 4.29 8.71
N PRO A 138 -16.94 4.17 9.11
CA PRO A 138 -17.55 5.10 10.08
C PRO A 138 -16.87 5.15 11.45
N HIS A 139 -16.13 4.11 11.82
CA HIS A 139 -15.56 3.92 13.16
C HIS A 139 -14.04 3.74 13.19
N LEU A 140 -13.37 3.78 12.02
CA LEU A 140 -11.92 3.59 11.95
C LEU A 140 -11.21 4.89 11.66
N SER A 141 -9.91 4.88 11.92
CA SER A 141 -9.03 5.99 11.56
C SER A 141 -9.16 6.28 10.06
N LYS A 142 -9.32 7.56 9.70
CA LYS A 142 -9.30 8.04 8.30
C LYS A 142 -7.92 7.95 7.63
N GLN A 143 -6.96 7.34 8.32
CA GLN A 143 -5.63 7.10 7.80
C GLN A 143 -5.66 5.98 6.74
N PRO A 144 -4.68 5.99 5.81
CA PRO A 144 -4.70 5.08 4.70
C PRO A 144 -4.43 3.63 5.10
N TRP A 145 -5.00 2.74 4.29
CA TRP A 145 -4.91 1.30 4.37
C TRP A 145 -4.08 0.75 3.22
N ALA A 146 -3.44 -0.40 3.45
CA ALA A 146 -2.69 -1.14 2.45
C ALA A 146 -3.29 -2.53 2.26
N PHE A 147 -3.61 -2.88 1.00
CA PHE A 147 -3.85 -4.26 0.61
C PHE A 147 -2.52 -4.91 0.27
N LEU A 148 -2.10 -5.86 1.10
CA LEU A 148 -0.80 -6.52 1.07
C LEU A 148 -0.98 -7.96 0.58
N TRP A 149 0.07 -8.58 0.07
CA TRP A 149 -0.03 -9.96 -0.41
C TRP A 149 -0.32 -10.94 0.73
N GLY A 150 -0.92 -12.07 0.39
CA GLY A 150 -1.27 -13.11 1.35
C GLY A 150 -2.53 -12.81 2.15
N GLY A 151 -3.40 -11.93 1.63
CA GLY A 151 -4.71 -11.69 2.24
C GLY A 151 -4.67 -10.77 3.45
N VAL A 152 -3.73 -9.81 3.54
CA VAL A 152 -3.63 -8.87 4.66
C VAL A 152 -4.08 -7.47 4.25
N LEU A 153 -5.00 -6.89 5.01
CA LEU A 153 -5.41 -5.50 4.90
C LEU A 153 -4.93 -4.75 6.14
N ALA A 154 -3.90 -3.92 6.00
CA ALA A 154 -3.27 -3.25 7.13
C ALA A 154 -3.64 -1.76 7.19
N GLY A 155 -4.11 -1.34 8.36
CA GLY A 155 -4.23 0.06 8.73
C GLY A 155 -3.03 0.50 9.59
N PRO A 156 -2.99 1.75 10.05
CA PRO A 156 -1.92 2.23 10.92
C PRO A 156 -1.87 1.52 12.28
N LYS A 157 -3.04 1.18 12.85
CA LYS A 157 -3.15 0.50 14.14
C LYS A 157 -3.82 -0.85 14.02
N GLU A 158 -4.59 -1.04 12.96
CA GLU A 158 -5.48 -2.17 12.74
C GLU A 158 -4.86 -3.15 11.74
N LEU A 159 -5.23 -4.42 11.87
CA LEU A 159 -4.99 -5.45 10.87
C LEU A 159 -6.32 -6.13 10.58
N ALA A 160 -6.60 -6.36 9.31
CA ALA A 160 -7.69 -7.15 8.81
C ALA A 160 -7.15 -8.16 7.80
N SER A 161 -7.97 -9.13 7.41
CA SER A 161 -7.64 -10.05 6.33
C SER A 161 -8.61 -9.90 5.17
N TYR A 162 -8.22 -10.39 4.01
CA TYR A 162 -9.10 -10.55 2.87
C TYR A 162 -8.79 -11.85 2.14
N GLU A 163 -9.79 -12.40 1.45
CA GLU A 163 -9.65 -13.55 0.56
C GLU A 163 -10.26 -13.21 -0.81
N VAL A 164 -9.71 -13.76 -1.88
CA VAL A 164 -10.31 -13.66 -3.21
C VAL A 164 -11.50 -14.61 -3.25
N VAL A 165 -12.64 -14.12 -3.73
CA VAL A 165 -13.82 -14.97 -3.93
C VAL A 165 -13.62 -15.74 -5.23
N GLU A 166 -13.47 -17.07 -5.12
CA GLU A 166 -13.17 -17.97 -6.23
C GLU A 166 -14.12 -17.75 -7.42
N GLY A 167 -13.55 -17.64 -8.63
CA GLY A 167 -14.31 -17.43 -9.85
C GLY A 167 -14.91 -16.03 -10.02
N SER A 168 -14.51 -15.05 -9.21
CA SER A 168 -15.02 -13.67 -9.28
C SER A 168 -13.93 -12.60 -9.12
N ASP A 169 -14.30 -11.35 -9.41
CA ASP A 169 -13.47 -10.15 -9.19
C ASP A 169 -13.62 -9.55 -7.79
N GLN A 170 -14.28 -10.27 -6.88
CA GLN A 170 -14.59 -9.78 -5.55
C GLN A 170 -13.55 -10.23 -4.53
N LEU A 171 -13.25 -9.34 -3.60
CA LEU A 171 -12.49 -9.66 -2.38
C LEU A 171 -13.46 -9.72 -1.21
N ARG A 172 -13.38 -10.77 -0.40
CA ARG A 172 -14.06 -10.91 0.88
C ARG A 172 -13.14 -10.43 1.99
N ILE A 173 -13.43 -9.26 2.57
CA ILE A 173 -12.65 -8.69 3.68
C ILE A 173 -13.22 -9.17 5.02
N ARG A 174 -12.37 -9.59 5.95
CA ARG A 174 -12.72 -9.95 7.33
C ARG A 174 -11.98 -9.03 8.30
N ILE A 175 -12.75 -8.25 9.05
CA ILE A 175 -12.21 -7.35 10.08
C ILE A 175 -12.34 -8.01 11.45
N PRO A 176 -11.27 -8.13 12.26
CA PRO A 176 -11.34 -8.75 13.58
C PRO A 176 -12.34 -8.06 14.52
N PRO A 177 -12.99 -8.84 15.41
CA PRO A 177 -13.80 -8.26 16.48
C PRO A 177 -12.93 -7.35 17.36
N GLY A 178 -13.35 -6.08 17.51
CA GLY A 178 -12.59 -5.05 18.24
C GLY A 178 -12.11 -3.89 17.36
N VAL A 179 -12.09 -4.09 16.03
CA VAL A 179 -11.92 -3.03 15.03
C VAL A 179 -13.29 -2.62 14.49
N VAL A 180 -14.14 -3.60 14.16
CA VAL A 180 -15.58 -3.42 13.91
C VAL A 180 -16.33 -4.38 14.84
N THR A 181 -17.60 -4.06 15.17
CA THR A 181 -18.43 -4.81 16.14
C THR A 181 -18.76 -6.25 15.72
N LYS A 182 -18.54 -6.64 14.46
CA LYS A 182 -18.70 -8.01 13.95
C LYS A 182 -17.63 -8.30 12.90
N GLY A 183 -17.29 -9.59 12.77
CA GLY A 183 -16.53 -10.10 11.63
C GLY A 183 -17.36 -9.97 10.36
N THR A 184 -17.48 -8.74 9.86
CA THR A 184 -18.30 -8.40 8.70
C THR A 184 -17.53 -8.73 7.45
N VAL A 185 -18.24 -9.33 6.51
CA VAL A 185 -17.74 -9.63 5.18
C VAL A 185 -18.16 -8.53 4.22
N TYR A 186 -17.20 -8.02 3.46
CA TYR A 186 -17.43 -7.07 2.38
C TYR A 186 -16.96 -7.64 1.06
N SER A 187 -17.72 -7.42 -0.02
CA SER A 187 -17.28 -7.62 -1.40
C SER A 187 -16.71 -6.32 -1.97
N VAL A 188 -15.50 -6.37 -2.55
CA VAL A 188 -14.90 -5.23 -3.28
C VAL A 188 -15.36 -5.22 -4.73
N THR A 189 -15.84 -4.08 -5.23
CA THR A 189 -16.12 -3.84 -6.66
C THR A 189 -15.39 -2.59 -7.13
N MET A 190 -14.53 -2.72 -8.15
CA MET A 190 -13.83 -1.57 -8.74
C MET A 190 -14.83 -0.65 -9.47
N THR A 191 -14.84 0.63 -9.13
CA THR A 191 -15.72 1.64 -9.76
C THR A 191 -14.94 2.61 -10.65
N GLY A 192 -13.61 2.58 -10.59
CA GLY A 192 -12.72 3.40 -11.39
C GLY A 192 -11.26 2.95 -11.25
N CYS A 193 -10.34 3.71 -11.84
CA CYS A 193 -8.90 3.40 -11.76
C CYS A 193 -8.33 3.54 -10.34
N TYR A 194 -8.92 4.40 -9.51
CA TYR A 194 -8.45 4.73 -8.15
C TYR A 194 -9.58 4.73 -7.14
N SER A 195 -10.66 3.98 -7.41
CA SER A 195 -11.81 3.88 -6.53
C SER A 195 -12.46 2.51 -6.59
N PHE A 196 -12.98 2.07 -5.44
CA PHE A 196 -13.78 0.87 -5.31
C PHE A 196 -14.93 1.09 -4.31
N GLU A 197 -15.92 0.22 -4.37
CA GLU A 197 -16.97 0.11 -3.37
C GLU A 197 -16.86 -1.21 -2.62
N LEU A 198 -17.13 -1.17 -1.33
CA LEU A 198 -17.30 -2.31 -0.44
C LEU A 198 -18.78 -2.47 -0.16
N VAL A 199 -19.32 -3.66 -0.41
CA VAL A 199 -20.72 -3.98 -0.11
C VAL A 199 -20.75 -5.07 0.95
N GLU A 200 -21.40 -4.79 2.08
CA GLU A 200 -21.60 -5.76 3.16
C GLU A 200 -22.43 -6.96 2.66
N GLU A 201 -21.93 -8.19 2.84
CA GLU A 201 -22.69 -9.40 2.54
C GLU A 201 -23.91 -9.51 3.48
N GLY A 202 -25.11 -9.58 2.91
CA GLY A 202 -26.36 -9.65 3.67
C GLY A 202 -26.85 -8.33 4.28
N GLY A 203 -26.14 -7.23 4.04
CA GLY A 203 -26.49 -5.88 4.46
C GLY A 203 -26.80 -4.94 3.30
N SER A 204 -27.09 -3.67 3.62
CA SER A 204 -27.27 -2.59 2.64
C SER A 204 -26.17 -1.53 2.71
N ALA A 205 -25.21 -1.68 3.61
CA ALA A 205 -24.12 -0.73 3.79
C ALA A 205 -23.15 -0.77 2.60
N LYS A 206 -22.90 0.42 2.03
CA LYS A 206 -21.89 0.63 0.99
C LYS A 206 -20.82 1.56 1.52
N ILE A 207 -19.56 1.12 1.45
CA ILE A 207 -18.41 1.90 1.91
C ILE A 207 -17.51 2.17 0.72
N LYS A 208 -17.02 3.40 0.60
CA LYS A 208 -16.18 3.80 -0.54
C LYS A 208 -14.71 3.73 -0.17
N GLY A 209 -13.92 3.19 -1.09
CA GLY A 209 -12.47 3.21 -1.07
C GLY A 209 -11.93 4.04 -2.23
N TRP A 210 -10.91 4.87 -1.99
CA TRP A 210 -10.24 5.63 -3.05
C TRP A 210 -8.79 5.95 -2.72
N ILE A 211 -7.98 6.22 -3.75
CA ILE A 211 -6.65 6.83 -3.59
C ILE A 211 -6.82 8.35 -3.83
N PRO A 212 -6.56 9.20 -2.82
CA PRO A 212 -6.63 10.64 -3.00
C PRO A 212 -5.73 11.13 -4.14
N MET A 213 -6.25 12.09 -4.93
CA MET A 213 -5.53 12.65 -6.10
C MET A 213 -4.15 13.20 -5.75
N LYS A 214 -3.95 13.71 -4.53
CA LYS A 214 -2.64 14.20 -4.07
C LYS A 214 -1.58 13.08 -4.04
N HIS A 215 -1.96 11.82 -3.87
CA HIS A 215 -1.02 10.68 -3.94
C HIS A 215 -0.78 10.26 -5.39
N VAL A 216 -1.81 10.36 -6.23
CA VAL A 216 -1.71 10.16 -7.67
C VAL A 216 -0.81 11.22 -8.29
N SER A 217 -0.84 12.48 -7.84
CA SER A 217 0.06 13.52 -8.34
C SER A 217 1.52 13.30 -7.94
N MET A 218 1.80 12.71 -6.77
CA MET A 218 3.17 12.39 -6.34
C MET A 218 3.89 11.45 -7.31
N GLU A 219 3.15 10.53 -7.95
CA GLU A 219 3.66 9.67 -9.04
C GLU A 219 4.22 10.48 -10.21
N TYR A 220 3.58 11.61 -10.55
CA TYR A 220 3.89 12.37 -11.76
C TYR A 220 4.82 13.54 -11.56
N THR A 221 4.92 14.07 -10.35
CA THR A 221 5.60 15.35 -10.11
C THR A 221 6.88 15.21 -9.29
N HIS A 222 7.17 14.05 -8.67
CA HIS A 222 8.30 13.88 -7.75
C HIS A 222 8.34 14.90 -6.58
N TYR A 223 7.25 15.64 -6.32
CA TYR A 223 7.21 16.69 -5.30
C TYR A 223 6.95 16.15 -3.88
N ARG A 224 7.57 16.83 -2.91
CA ARG A 224 7.44 16.65 -1.45
C ARG A 224 6.07 17.10 -0.92
N ASP A 225 5.73 16.53 0.25
CA ASP A 225 5.08 17.15 1.43
C ASP A 225 3.58 17.44 1.56
N SER A 226 2.68 17.00 0.67
CA SER A 226 1.23 17.20 0.91
C SER A 226 0.63 16.40 2.09
N TRP A 227 1.48 15.73 2.88
CA TRP A 227 1.09 14.95 4.05
C TRP A 227 1.34 15.65 5.40
N GLY A 228 1.96 16.83 5.42
CA GLY A 228 2.17 17.59 6.66
C GLY A 228 2.97 16.78 7.68
N CYS A 229 4.29 16.81 7.55
CA CYS A 229 5.17 16.16 8.52
C CYS A 229 4.83 16.60 9.96
N LYS A 230 4.50 15.64 10.82
CA LYS A 230 4.56 15.87 12.26
C LYS A 230 6.02 15.68 12.67
N VAL A 231 6.70 16.79 12.95
CA VAL A 231 8.03 16.79 13.58
C VAL A 231 7.89 16.39 15.03
#